data_AF-A0A820L2V0-F1
#
_entry.id   AF-A0A820L2V0-F1
#
_cell.length_a   1.000
_cell.length_b   1.000
_cell.length_c   1.000
_cell.angle_alpha   90.00
_cell.angle_beta   90.00
_cell.angle_gamma   90.00
#
_symmetry.space_group_name_H-M   'P 1'
#
loop_
_entity.id
_entity.type
_entity.pdbx_description
1 polymer ?
#
loop_
_entity_poly.entity_id
_entity_poly.type
_entity_poly.pdbx_seq_one_letter_code
_entity_poly.pdbx_strand_id
1 'polypeptide(L)'
;QFRRSQDFSISSIIGFNCNGSLARETQWTVKNCTSSLCSSQIQLNEKVITTLSEFYAPAKTFAYGIYELTLTVTMTKLPSLKSSSSAYVRITPTGITPNLVELGTSMVTRGHQQNLLLDPGTFSVDPDQDSFNASKWKYEYYCRIYDESYNFPNLQGILLSIDDPRVDPLDPSCLSSRSGKVYDFHFD
;
A
#
# COMPACT_ATOMS: atom_id res chain seq x y z
N GLN A 1 5.75 -2.50 -11.79
CA GLN A 1 5.69 -2.72 -10.32
C GLN A 1 4.36 -2.20 -9.85
N PHE A 2 3.70 -2.91 -8.92
CA PHE A 2 2.37 -2.56 -8.42
C PHE A 2 2.33 -2.69 -6.89
N ARG A 3 1.54 -1.83 -6.24
CA ARG A 3 1.26 -1.94 -4.81
C ARG A 3 0.22 -3.03 -4.56
N ARG A 4 0.29 -3.74 -3.43
CA ARG A 4 -0.66 -4.82 -3.13
C ARG A 4 -2.10 -4.32 -2.98
N SER A 5 -2.32 -3.09 -2.54
CA SER A 5 -3.65 -2.49 -2.45
C SER A 5 -4.18 -1.94 -3.78
N GLN A 6 -3.45 -2.10 -4.88
CA GLN A 6 -3.78 -1.54 -6.18
C GLN A 6 -4.18 -2.64 -7.16
N ASP A 7 -5.25 -2.39 -7.90
CA ASP A 7 -5.63 -3.16 -9.09
C ASP A 7 -4.64 -2.94 -10.22
N PHE A 8 -4.40 -3.96 -11.04
CA PHE A 8 -3.60 -3.79 -12.25
C PHE A 8 -4.12 -4.64 -13.41
N SER A 9 -3.78 -4.20 -14.61
CA SER A 9 -3.98 -4.97 -15.83
C SER A 9 -2.71 -5.09 -16.65
N ILE A 10 -2.60 -6.19 -17.40
CA ILE A 10 -1.53 -6.45 -18.35
C ILE A 10 -2.14 -6.90 -19.66
N SER A 11 -1.78 -6.20 -20.73
CA SER A 11 -2.05 -6.61 -22.10
C SER A 11 -0.76 -7.04 -22.79
N SER A 12 -0.82 -8.05 -23.64
CA SER A 12 0.27 -8.42 -24.55
C SER A 12 -0.25 -8.59 -25.96
N ILE A 13 0.62 -8.33 -26.94
CA ILE A 13 0.32 -8.47 -28.37
C ILE A 13 1.11 -9.64 -28.91
N ILE A 14 0.41 -10.63 -29.45
CA ILE A 14 0.99 -11.79 -30.12
C ILE A 14 0.49 -11.80 -31.56
N GLY A 15 1.42 -11.67 -32.51
CA GLY A 15 1.13 -11.75 -33.93
C GLY A 15 1.23 -13.18 -34.45
N PHE A 16 0.25 -13.58 -35.27
CA PHE A 16 0.29 -14.83 -36.02
C PHE A 16 0.26 -14.51 -37.51
N ASN A 17 1.17 -15.11 -38.28
CA ASN A 17 1.10 -15.11 -39.73
C ASN A 17 0.60 -16.47 -40.20
N CYS A 18 -0.71 -16.58 -40.42
CA CYS A 18 -1.33 -17.79 -40.91
C CYS A 18 -2.42 -17.48 -41.93
N ASN A 19 -2.46 -18.24 -43.03
CA ASN A 19 -3.52 -18.15 -44.05
C ASN A 19 -4.82 -18.87 -43.64
N GLY A 20 -4.97 -19.17 -42.35
CA GLY A 20 -6.05 -19.97 -41.78
C GLY A 20 -7.13 -19.15 -41.08
N SER A 21 -7.90 -19.81 -40.20
CA SER A 21 -8.97 -19.18 -39.42
C SER A 21 -8.42 -18.21 -38.36
N LEU A 22 -9.18 -17.16 -38.03
CA LEU A 22 -8.88 -16.19 -36.96
C LEU A 22 -9.31 -16.67 -35.56
N ALA A 23 -9.96 -17.84 -35.45
CA ALA A 23 -10.44 -18.35 -34.18
C ALA A 23 -9.27 -18.80 -33.30
N ARG A 24 -9.25 -18.30 -32.05
CA ARG A 24 -8.15 -18.46 -31.11
C ARG A 24 -8.66 -18.66 -29.70
N GLU A 25 -7.89 -19.39 -28.91
CA GLU A 25 -8.04 -19.52 -27.47
C GLU A 25 -6.87 -18.83 -26.79
N THR A 26 -7.17 -18.13 -25.71
CA THR A 26 -6.19 -17.39 -24.91
C THR A 26 -6.20 -17.91 -23.49
N GLN A 27 -5.01 -18.06 -22.91
CA GLN A 27 -4.86 -18.54 -21.54
C GLN A 27 -3.68 -17.84 -20.88
N TRP A 28 -3.94 -17.17 -19.76
CA TRP A 28 -2.93 -16.66 -18.86
C TRP A 28 -2.53 -17.74 -17.86
N THR A 29 -1.23 -17.82 -17.61
CA THR A 29 -0.66 -18.61 -16.53
C THR A 29 0.23 -17.71 -15.69
N VAL A 30 0.26 -17.96 -14.38
CA VAL A 30 1.03 -17.14 -13.44
C VAL A 30 1.94 -18.05 -12.62
N LYS A 31 3.19 -17.64 -12.46
CA LYS A 31 4.18 -18.32 -11.62
C LYS A 31 4.77 -17.34 -10.64
N ASN A 32 4.99 -17.78 -9.41
CA ASN A 32 5.75 -17.00 -8.43
C ASN A 32 7.25 -17.23 -8.67
N CYS A 33 8.02 -16.17 -8.75
CA CYS A 33 9.45 -16.21 -9.04
C CYS A 33 10.25 -15.66 -7.85
N THR A 34 11.30 -16.40 -7.49
CA THR A 34 12.43 -15.87 -6.73
C THR A 34 13.44 -15.27 -7.70
N SER A 35 14.50 -14.65 -7.19
CA SER A 35 15.48 -13.83 -7.95
C SER A 35 16.07 -14.48 -9.21
N SER A 36 16.02 -15.80 -9.37
CA SER A 36 16.49 -16.51 -10.57
C SER A 36 15.63 -17.68 -11.03
N LEU A 37 14.57 -18.04 -10.29
CA LEU A 37 13.78 -19.26 -10.56
C LEU A 37 12.28 -19.00 -10.37
N CYS A 38 11.48 -19.42 -11.34
CA CYS A 38 10.03 -19.42 -11.23
C CYS A 38 9.54 -20.80 -10.79
N SER A 39 8.66 -20.81 -9.80
CA SER A 39 7.97 -22.00 -9.29
C SER A 39 6.96 -22.55 -10.30
N SER A 40 6.27 -23.63 -9.91
CA SER A 40 5.11 -24.13 -10.65
C SER A 40 3.99 -23.07 -10.72
N GLN A 41 3.08 -23.27 -11.67
CA GLN A 41 1.92 -22.41 -11.83
C GLN A 41 1.14 -22.31 -10.52
N ILE A 42 0.83 -21.08 -10.10
CA ILE A 42 0.01 -20.83 -8.92
C ILE A 42 -1.46 -20.92 -9.28
N GLN A 43 -2.26 -21.42 -8.35
CA GLN A 43 -3.71 -21.41 -8.46
C GLN A 43 -4.22 -20.02 -8.09
N LEU A 44 -4.88 -19.36 -9.04
CA LEU A 44 -5.52 -18.08 -8.81
C LEU A 44 -6.94 -18.30 -8.29
N ASN A 45 -7.47 -17.29 -7.59
CA ASN A 45 -8.88 -17.27 -7.22
C ASN A 45 -9.76 -17.32 -8.49
N GLU A 46 -10.88 -18.04 -8.45
CA GLU A 46 -11.84 -18.16 -9.56
C GLU A 46 -12.36 -16.81 -10.08
N LYS A 47 -12.30 -15.75 -9.26
CA LYS A 47 -12.63 -14.38 -9.67
C LYS A 47 -11.66 -13.78 -10.70
N VAL A 48 -10.46 -14.34 -10.84
CA VAL A 48 -9.45 -13.86 -11.80
C VAL A 48 -9.66 -14.58 -13.13
N ILE A 49 -10.15 -13.84 -14.12
CA ILE A 49 -10.38 -14.37 -15.46
C ILE A 49 -9.05 -14.48 -16.19
N THR A 50 -8.71 -15.70 -16.63
CA THR A 50 -7.44 -15.99 -17.31
C THR A 50 -7.59 -16.24 -18.81
N THR A 51 -8.81 -16.22 -19.34
CA THR A 51 -9.10 -16.60 -20.73
C THR A 51 -9.25 -15.42 -21.69
N LEU A 52 -8.98 -14.19 -21.24
CA LEU A 52 -9.05 -12.98 -22.06
C LEU A 52 -7.67 -12.55 -22.57
N SER A 53 -7.64 -11.63 -23.53
CA SER A 53 -6.39 -11.04 -24.05
C SER A 53 -5.71 -10.09 -23.05
N GLU A 54 -6.49 -9.50 -22.16
CA GLU A 54 -6.02 -8.68 -21.05
C GLU A 54 -6.15 -9.49 -19.76
N PHE A 55 -5.09 -9.51 -18.96
CA PHE A 55 -5.12 -10.03 -17.61
C PHE A 55 -5.44 -8.90 -16.64
N TYR A 56 -6.51 -9.03 -15.86
CA TYR A 56 -6.85 -8.09 -14.80
C TYR A 56 -6.76 -8.79 -13.44
N ALA A 57 -6.11 -8.13 -12.50
CA ALA A 57 -5.99 -8.59 -11.12
C ALA A 57 -6.48 -7.50 -10.16
N PRO A 58 -7.51 -7.78 -9.35
CA PRO A 58 -7.91 -6.92 -8.26
C PRO A 58 -6.80 -6.76 -7.21
N ALA A 59 -6.90 -5.69 -6.41
CA ALA A 59 -6.11 -5.49 -5.21
C ALA A 59 -6.15 -6.72 -4.31
N LYS A 60 -5.04 -6.93 -3.58
CA LYS A 60 -4.81 -8.05 -2.65
C LYS A 60 -4.86 -9.46 -3.27
N THR A 61 -5.00 -9.59 -4.59
CA THR A 61 -4.97 -10.90 -5.28
C THR A 61 -3.65 -11.65 -5.07
N PHE A 62 -2.53 -10.92 -5.04
CA PHE A 62 -1.19 -11.49 -4.93
C PHE A 62 -0.54 -11.13 -3.59
N ALA A 63 0.23 -12.07 -3.05
CA ALA A 63 1.17 -11.80 -1.96
C ALA A 63 2.39 -11.02 -2.48
N TYR A 64 3.18 -10.44 -1.58
CA TYR A 64 4.43 -9.76 -1.94
C TYR A 64 5.39 -10.71 -2.65
N GLY A 65 6.01 -10.24 -3.72
CA GLY A 65 6.91 -11.06 -4.53
C GLY A 65 7.02 -10.62 -5.97
N ILE A 66 7.68 -11.45 -6.77
CA ILE A 66 7.82 -11.28 -8.21
C ILE A 66 7.02 -12.40 -8.88
N TYR A 67 6.26 -12.07 -9.92
CA TYR A 67 5.48 -13.04 -10.66
C TYR A 67 5.77 -12.93 -12.15
N GLU A 68 5.87 -14.07 -12.81
CA GLU A 68 5.83 -14.18 -14.26
C GLU A 68 4.39 -14.44 -14.68
N LEU A 69 3.88 -13.59 -15.58
CA LEU A 69 2.57 -13.74 -16.20
C LEU A 69 2.80 -14.08 -17.67
N THR A 70 2.38 -15.26 -18.08
CA THR A 70 2.55 -15.74 -19.45
C THR A 70 1.19 -15.86 -20.13
N LEU A 71 0.98 -15.06 -21.17
CA LEU A 71 -0.12 -15.23 -22.11
C LEU A 71 0.28 -16.28 -23.12
N THR A 72 -0.53 -17.34 -23.23
CA THR A 72 -0.45 -18.31 -24.32
C THR A 72 -1.67 -18.15 -25.21
N VAL A 73 -1.43 -18.03 -26.52
CA VAL A 73 -2.47 -17.99 -27.53
C VAL A 73 -2.31 -19.22 -28.42
N THR A 74 -3.41 -19.95 -28.60
CA THR A 74 -3.46 -21.16 -29.43
C THR A 74 -4.51 -20.98 -30.51
N MET A 75 -4.17 -21.29 -31.74
CA MET A 75 -5.14 -21.27 -32.85
C MET A 75 -6.04 -22.50 -32.79
N THR A 76 -7.36 -22.33 -32.78
CA THR A 76 -8.30 -23.45 -32.55
C THR A 76 -8.30 -24.48 -33.68
N LYS A 77 -8.20 -24.01 -34.94
CA LYS A 77 -8.16 -24.89 -36.12
C LYS A 77 -6.78 -25.50 -36.38
N LEU A 78 -5.72 -24.94 -35.79
CA LEU A 78 -4.35 -25.43 -35.91
C LEU A 78 -3.69 -25.39 -34.52
N PRO A 79 -4.04 -26.32 -33.60
CA PRO A 79 -3.58 -26.27 -32.21
C PRO A 79 -2.05 -26.37 -32.05
N SER A 80 -1.35 -26.86 -33.07
CA SER A 80 0.12 -26.85 -33.13
C SER A 80 0.69 -25.44 -33.25
N LEU A 81 -0.07 -24.48 -33.79
CA LEU A 81 0.30 -23.08 -33.88
C LEU A 81 -0.09 -22.37 -32.59
N LYS A 82 0.86 -22.35 -31.65
CA LYS A 82 0.77 -21.63 -30.39
C LYS A 82 1.92 -20.65 -30.26
N SER A 83 1.68 -19.53 -29.59
CA SER A 83 2.71 -18.56 -29.25
C SER A 83 2.45 -18.01 -27.86
N SER A 84 3.51 -17.61 -27.18
CA SER A 84 3.45 -17.14 -25.80
C SER A 84 4.29 -15.89 -25.59
N SER A 85 3.84 -15.03 -24.69
CA SER A 85 4.55 -13.83 -24.25
C SER A 85 4.49 -13.73 -22.74
N SER A 86 5.63 -13.43 -22.12
CA SER A 86 5.76 -13.28 -20.66
C SER A 86 6.00 -11.83 -20.27
N ALA A 87 5.43 -11.42 -19.13
CA ALA A 87 5.73 -10.18 -18.45
C ALA A 87 6.01 -10.46 -16.97
N TYR A 88 6.90 -9.66 -16.36
CA TYR A 88 7.22 -9.78 -14.94
C TYR A 88 6.63 -8.62 -14.16
N VAL A 89 5.93 -8.94 -13.08
CA VAL A 89 5.42 -7.95 -12.13
C VAL A 89 6.03 -8.16 -10.76
N ARG A 90 6.25 -7.05 -10.06
CA ARG A 90 6.63 -7.04 -8.65
C ARG A 90 5.50 -6.44 -7.85
N ILE A 91 5.02 -7.19 -6.86
CA ILE A 91 4.02 -6.76 -5.89
C ILE A 91 4.75 -6.30 -4.64
N THR A 92 4.59 -5.02 -4.30
CA THR A 92 5.23 -4.39 -3.15
C THR A 92 4.22 -3.98 -2.09
N PRO A 93 4.65 -3.83 -0.83
CA PRO A 93 3.80 -3.26 0.22
C PRO A 93 3.23 -1.90 -0.17
N THR A 94 2.01 -1.63 0.26
CA THR A 94 1.40 -0.31 0.22
C THR A 94 1.82 0.47 1.47
N GLY A 95 2.07 1.77 1.32
CA GLY A 95 2.29 2.63 2.48
C GLY A 95 1.07 2.67 3.38
N ILE A 96 1.30 2.78 4.68
CA ILE A 96 0.26 2.92 5.69
C ILE A 96 -0.30 4.34 5.64
N THR A 97 -1.58 4.46 5.97
CA THR A 97 -2.23 5.76 6.16
C THR A 97 -2.36 5.99 7.66
N PRO A 98 -1.42 6.73 8.28
CA PRO A 98 -1.51 7.06 9.70
C PRO A 98 -2.63 8.09 9.90
N ASN A 99 -3.57 7.79 10.78
CA ASN A 99 -4.63 8.72 11.16
C ASN A 99 -4.67 8.82 12.67
N LEU A 100 -4.56 10.02 13.20
CA LEU A 100 -4.53 10.25 14.64
C LEU A 100 -5.89 10.22 15.32
N VAL A 101 -6.89 10.63 14.57
CA VAL A 101 -8.24 10.90 15.02
C VAL A 101 -9.21 10.40 13.97
N GLU A 102 -10.47 10.29 14.36
CA GLU A 102 -11.55 9.89 13.47
C GLU A 102 -11.54 10.75 12.18
N LEU A 103 -11.79 10.11 11.04
CA LEU A 103 -11.77 10.70 9.69
C LEU A 103 -10.40 11.14 9.17
N GLY A 104 -9.30 10.91 9.91
CA GLY A 104 -7.95 11.19 9.41
C GLY A 104 -7.68 12.67 9.14
N THR A 105 -8.36 13.57 9.86
CA THR A 105 -8.13 15.00 9.69
C THR A 105 -6.71 15.38 10.13
N SER A 106 -6.05 16.19 9.32
CA SER A 106 -4.75 16.79 9.63
C SER A 106 -4.88 18.01 10.55
N MET A 107 -6.10 18.53 10.74
CA MET A 107 -6.37 19.67 11.62
C MET A 107 -7.45 19.34 12.64
N VAL A 108 -7.14 19.57 13.91
CA VAL A 108 -8.08 19.39 15.01
C VAL A 108 -8.20 20.69 15.78
N THR A 109 -9.43 21.22 15.87
CA THR A 109 -9.74 22.36 16.75
C THR A 109 -10.36 21.83 18.04
N ARG A 110 -9.81 22.24 19.19
CA ARG A 110 -10.33 21.93 20.52
C ARG A 110 -10.36 23.20 21.36
N GLY A 111 -11.36 23.29 22.23
CA GLY A 111 -11.50 24.39 23.18
C GLY A 111 -10.44 24.35 24.27
N HIS A 112 -10.30 25.45 24.99
CA HIS A 112 -9.40 25.51 26.15
C HIS A 112 -9.78 24.46 27.20
N GLN A 113 -8.77 23.82 27.80
CA GLN A 113 -8.90 22.76 28.82
C GLN A 113 -9.69 21.52 28.35
N GLN A 114 -9.83 21.33 27.04
CA GLN A 114 -10.39 20.10 26.50
C GLN A 114 -9.29 19.09 26.19
N ASN A 115 -9.56 17.83 26.50
CA ASN A 115 -8.66 16.74 26.19
C ASN A 115 -8.76 16.38 24.69
N LEU A 116 -7.62 16.11 24.07
CA LEU A 116 -7.53 15.48 22.76
C LEU A 116 -6.99 14.05 22.94
N LEU A 117 -7.82 13.07 22.58
CA LEU A 117 -7.37 11.69 22.49
C LEU A 117 -6.81 11.43 21.09
N LEU A 118 -5.54 11.05 21.04
CA LEU A 118 -4.91 10.52 19.83
C LEU A 118 -5.00 8.99 19.91
N ASP A 119 -5.63 8.38 18.92
CA ASP A 119 -5.81 6.93 18.85
C ASP A 119 -5.48 6.41 17.43
N PRO A 120 -4.20 6.46 17.04
CA PRO A 120 -3.78 5.93 15.76
C PRO A 120 -3.96 4.42 15.64
N GLY A 121 -4.10 3.70 16.76
CA GLY A 121 -4.40 2.27 16.76
C GLY A 121 -5.79 1.96 16.19
N THR A 122 -6.77 2.81 16.47
CA THR A 122 -8.14 2.65 15.96
C THR A 122 -8.34 3.26 14.58
N PHE A 123 -7.70 4.40 14.30
CA PHE A 123 -8.02 5.18 13.09
C PHE A 123 -7.06 4.96 11.91
N SER A 124 -5.84 4.48 12.14
CA SER A 124 -4.89 4.23 11.04
C SER A 124 -5.30 3.04 10.20
N VAL A 125 -4.86 3.03 8.94
CA VAL A 125 -5.21 2.00 7.97
C VAL A 125 -3.95 1.42 7.33
N ASP A 126 -3.86 0.09 7.33
CA ASP A 126 -2.96 -0.67 6.47
C ASP A 126 -3.76 -1.17 5.25
N PRO A 127 -3.58 -0.57 4.06
CA PRO A 127 -4.36 -0.94 2.87
C PRO A 127 -4.11 -2.38 2.39
N ASP A 128 -3.05 -3.03 2.85
CA ASP A 128 -2.71 -4.40 2.46
C ASP A 128 -3.37 -5.46 3.36
N GLN A 129 -3.94 -5.05 4.49
CA GLN A 129 -4.62 -5.92 5.45
C GLN A 129 -6.11 -5.61 5.51
N ASP A 130 -6.90 -6.51 6.10
CA ASP A 130 -8.34 -6.28 6.29
C ASP A 130 -8.63 -5.49 7.57
N SER A 131 -7.67 -5.47 8.49
CA SER A 131 -7.70 -4.70 9.73
C SER A 131 -6.32 -4.19 10.07
N PHE A 132 -6.23 -2.98 10.61
CA PHE A 132 -5.00 -2.45 11.16
C PHE A 132 -4.69 -3.09 12.52
N ASN A 133 -3.52 -3.71 12.65
CA ASN A 133 -3.10 -4.34 13.91
C ASN A 133 -2.22 -3.38 14.71
N ALA A 134 -2.85 -2.61 15.59
CA ALA A 134 -2.18 -1.58 16.38
C ALA A 134 -1.00 -2.10 17.21
N SER A 135 -1.03 -3.35 17.66
CA SER A 135 0.02 -3.95 18.51
C SER A 135 1.33 -4.23 17.78
N LYS A 136 1.35 -4.16 16.45
CA LYS A 136 2.57 -4.31 15.64
C LYS A 136 3.32 -3.01 15.39
N TRP A 137 2.78 -1.89 15.87
CA TRP A 137 3.31 -0.55 15.61
C TRP A 137 3.83 0.08 16.89
N LYS A 138 4.90 0.85 16.74
CA LYS A 138 5.38 1.77 17.76
C LYS A 138 4.91 3.16 17.34
N TYR A 139 4.20 3.84 18.23
CA TYR A 139 3.78 5.22 18.01
C TYR A 139 4.71 6.13 18.78
N GLU A 140 5.29 7.08 18.09
CA GLU A 140 6.10 8.13 18.69
C GLU A 140 5.38 9.46 18.43
N TYR A 141 5.14 10.21 19.50
CA TYR A 141 4.44 11.48 19.42
C TYR A 141 5.42 12.60 19.69
N TYR A 142 5.49 13.50 18.72
CA TYR A 142 6.28 14.71 18.79
C TYR A 142 5.35 15.90 18.74
N CYS A 143 5.70 16.94 19.48
CA CYS A 143 5.03 18.22 19.33
C CYS A 143 6.05 19.32 19.13
N ARG A 144 5.71 20.26 18.24
CA ARG A 144 6.49 21.47 17.98
C ARG A 144 5.71 22.70 18.40
N ILE A 145 6.40 23.61 19.07
CA ILE A 145 5.97 24.98 19.26
C ILE A 145 6.58 25.81 18.12
N TYR A 146 5.77 26.42 17.25
CA TYR A 146 6.26 27.22 16.14
C TYR A 146 6.72 28.62 16.59
N ASP A 147 7.82 29.06 15.99
CA ASP A 147 8.23 30.45 15.77
C ASP A 147 8.84 30.47 14.35
N GLU A 148 8.62 31.51 13.57
CA GLU A 148 8.59 31.50 12.07
C GLU A 148 9.86 31.06 11.31
N SER A 149 10.94 30.67 11.98
CA SER A 149 12.24 30.39 11.35
C SER A 149 12.84 29.02 11.71
N TYR A 150 12.34 27.91 11.16
CA TYR A 150 13.08 26.63 11.19
C TYR A 150 12.64 25.59 10.12
N ASN A 151 13.62 24.95 9.45
CA ASN A 151 13.44 23.89 8.44
C ASN A 151 13.21 22.50 9.08
N PHE A 152 12.22 21.75 8.57
CA PHE A 152 11.83 20.42 9.05
C PHE A 152 12.10 19.32 7.99
N PRO A 153 12.48 18.08 8.37
CA PRO A 153 12.81 17.63 9.72
C PRO A 153 14.21 18.08 10.13
N ASN A 154 14.33 18.67 11.32
CA ASN A 154 15.65 18.84 11.92
C ASN A 154 15.96 17.60 12.76
N LEU A 155 16.58 16.61 12.15
CA LEU A 155 17.09 15.40 12.83
C LEU A 155 18.14 15.72 13.91
N GLN A 156 18.57 16.98 14.03
CA GLN A 156 19.50 17.50 15.04
C GLN A 156 18.83 18.42 16.08
N GLY A 157 17.50 18.62 16.00
CA GLY A 157 16.72 19.41 16.96
C GLY A 157 16.22 18.58 18.15
N ILE A 158 15.91 19.24 19.26
CA ILE A 158 15.33 18.56 20.44
C ILE A 158 13.88 18.18 20.12
N LEU A 159 13.66 16.92 19.78
CA LEU A 159 12.34 16.29 19.78
C LEU A 159 11.89 16.13 21.23
N LEU A 160 10.79 16.78 21.61
CA LEU A 160 10.16 16.52 22.90
C LEU A 160 9.28 15.29 22.74
N SER A 161 9.69 14.17 23.36
CA SER A 161 8.79 13.04 23.57
C SER A 161 7.63 13.49 24.45
N ILE A 162 6.40 13.21 24.04
CA ILE A 162 5.25 13.30 24.95
C ILE A 162 5.31 12.06 25.85
N ASP A 163 6.18 12.08 26.85
CA ASP A 163 6.12 11.12 27.94
C ASP A 163 4.91 11.48 28.82
N ASP A 164 4.14 10.46 29.19
CA ASP A 164 2.87 10.52 29.93
C ASP A 164 2.71 11.77 30.85
N PRO A 165 1.73 12.67 30.60
CA PRO A 165 1.56 13.93 31.34
C PRO A 165 1.18 13.73 32.83
N ARG A 166 1.09 12.50 33.32
CA ARG A 166 0.90 12.21 34.76
C ARG A 166 2.16 12.42 35.61
N VAL A 167 3.31 12.78 35.02
CA VAL A 167 4.61 12.71 35.71
C VAL A 167 5.33 14.07 35.92
N ASP A 168 4.83 15.20 35.39
CA ASP A 168 5.46 16.51 35.65
C ASP A 168 4.52 17.49 36.39
N PRO A 169 4.81 17.83 37.67
CA PRO A 169 4.03 18.81 38.44
C PRO A 169 4.34 20.29 38.08
N LEU A 170 5.30 20.56 37.19
CA LEU A 170 5.69 21.92 36.81
C LEU A 170 5.15 22.36 35.44
N ASP A 171 5.03 21.46 34.45
CA ASP A 171 4.33 21.77 33.19
C ASP A 171 4.12 20.54 32.27
N PRO A 172 3.08 19.71 32.47
CA PRO A 172 2.87 18.51 31.68
C PRO A 172 1.98 18.85 30.48
N SER A 173 2.59 19.12 29.33
CA SER A 173 2.06 18.86 27.99
C SER A 173 2.46 19.97 27.03
N CYS A 174 2.64 19.58 25.78
CA CYS A 174 2.77 20.53 24.69
C CYS A 174 1.48 21.35 24.44
N LEU A 175 0.45 21.19 25.28
CA LEU A 175 -0.88 21.82 25.22
C LEU A 175 -1.18 22.67 26.48
N SER A 176 -0.19 22.93 27.34
CA SER A 176 -0.39 23.74 28.54
C SER A 176 -0.47 25.24 28.20
N SER A 177 -1.69 25.75 28.21
CA SER A 177 -2.09 27.15 28.50
C SER A 177 -1.40 28.36 27.84
N ARG A 178 -0.53 28.20 26.83
CA ARG A 178 -0.08 29.36 26.02
C ARG A 178 -1.03 29.60 24.86
N SER A 179 -2.11 30.33 25.14
CA SER A 179 -3.06 30.84 24.16
C SER A 179 -2.35 31.53 22.99
N GLY A 180 -2.54 31.03 21.77
CA GLY A 180 -2.12 31.69 20.53
C GLY A 180 -1.18 30.90 19.61
N LYS A 181 -0.82 29.65 19.95
CA LYS A 181 0.08 28.84 19.12
C LYS A 181 -0.63 27.71 18.37
N VAL A 182 -0.20 27.48 17.13
CA VAL A 182 -0.62 26.37 16.27
C VAL A 182 0.38 25.23 16.44
N TYR A 183 -0.13 24.01 16.51
CA TYR A 183 0.65 22.78 16.70
C TYR A 183 0.57 21.93 15.45
N ASP A 184 1.69 21.30 15.11
CA ASP A 184 1.79 20.33 14.01
C ASP A 184 2.23 18.98 14.58
N PHE A 185 1.59 17.91 14.14
CA PHE A 185 1.82 16.55 14.61
C PHE A 185 2.41 15.72 13.47
N HIS A 186 3.55 15.06 13.73
CA HIS A 186 4.22 14.21 12.74
C HIS A 186 4.23 12.75 13.18
N PHE A 187 4.10 11.84 12.20
CA PHE A 187 4.14 10.39 12.36
C PHE A 187 5.20 9.83 11.42
N ASP A 188 6.15 9.08 11.99
CA ASP A 188 7.11 8.27 11.24
C ASP A 188 6.66 6.80 11.17
#